data_AF-A0A3N6FF72-F1
#
_entry.id   AF-A0A3N6FF72-F1
#
_cell.length_a   1.000
_cell.length_b   1.000
_cell.length_c   1.000
_cell.angle_alpha   90.00
_cell.angle_beta   90.00
_cell.angle_gamma   90.00
#
_symmetry.space_group_name_H-M   'P 1'
#
loop_
_entity.id
_entity.type
_entity.pdbx_description
1 polymer ?
#
loop_
_entity_poly.entity_id
_entity_poly.type
_entity_poly.pdbx_seq_one_letter_code
_entity_poly.pdbx_strand_id
1 'polypeptide(L)'
;MGDIENAQPGPGNDPGSLTHAFHALLEGAVAPRPPAPPDCPYCDLPQDRRHTGYPGHWILLEPRVLIPAHTVPPRRRWIITSDGIAMNLWDAEPLTGTLCRIPHSIVCPQLLPQDLWPWVTALRHHNKQRRQRLFDLPHEDLPDTA
;
A
#
# COMPACT_ATOMS: atom_id res chain seq x y z
N MET A 1 -32.19 38.25 -21.49
CA MET A 1 -30.94 37.68 -22.03
C MET A 1 -29.84 38.11 -21.08
N GLY A 2 -29.27 37.30 -20.21
CA GLY A 2 -29.37 35.88 -19.92
C GLY A 2 -28.25 35.68 -18.90
N ASP A 3 -28.61 35.59 -17.62
CA ASP A 3 -27.65 35.45 -16.53
C ASP A 3 -27.01 34.08 -16.66
N ILE A 4 -25.72 34.07 -17.03
CA ILE A 4 -24.94 32.85 -17.13
C ILE A 4 -24.59 32.47 -15.71
N GLU A 5 -25.41 31.58 -15.17
CA GLU A 5 -25.28 30.91 -13.89
C GLU A 5 -23.82 30.44 -13.71
N ASN A 6 -23.13 31.05 -12.75
CA ASN A 6 -21.82 30.63 -12.28
C ASN A 6 -21.97 29.25 -11.60
N ALA A 7 -22.02 28.19 -12.41
CA ALA A 7 -21.95 26.83 -11.92
C ALA A 7 -20.54 26.61 -11.36
N GLN A 8 -20.40 26.74 -10.04
CA GLN A 8 -19.23 26.22 -9.34
C GLN A 8 -19.09 24.73 -9.67
N PRO A 9 -17.93 24.25 -10.15
CA PRO A 9 -17.72 22.82 -10.31
C PRO A 9 -17.83 22.17 -8.93
N GLY A 10 -18.80 21.28 -8.78
CA GLY A 10 -18.99 20.50 -7.56
C GLY A 10 -17.71 19.73 -7.20
N PRO A 11 -17.49 19.39 -5.92
CA PRO A 11 -16.21 18.89 -5.40
C PRO A 11 -15.86 17.44 -5.82
N GLY A 12 -16.35 16.97 -6.97
CA GLY A 12 -16.14 15.61 -7.47
C GLY A 12 -15.90 15.48 -8.98
N ASN A 13 -15.90 16.59 -9.74
CA ASN A 13 -15.81 16.56 -11.20
C ASN A 13 -14.51 17.18 -11.75
N ASP A 14 -13.40 17.10 -11.00
CA ASP A 14 -12.09 17.39 -11.57
C ASP A 14 -11.60 16.16 -12.35
N PRO A 15 -11.40 16.24 -13.68
CA PRO A 15 -10.85 15.14 -14.48
C PRO A 15 -9.50 14.65 -13.93
N GLY A 16 -8.70 15.56 -13.36
CA GLY A 16 -7.45 15.23 -12.70
C GLY A 16 -7.67 14.26 -11.54
N SER A 17 -8.56 14.60 -10.61
CA SER A 17 -8.91 13.76 -9.46
C SER A 17 -9.33 12.33 -9.86
N LEU A 18 -10.15 12.16 -10.89
CA LEU A 18 -10.56 10.83 -11.38
C LEU A 18 -9.38 10.03 -11.94
N THR A 19 -8.47 10.67 -12.67
CA THR A 19 -7.24 10.02 -13.16
C THR A 19 -6.35 9.57 -12.01
N HIS A 20 -6.16 10.41 -10.98
CA HIS A 20 -5.37 10.04 -9.79
C HIS A 20 -6.00 8.87 -9.04
N ALA A 21 -7.32 8.87 -8.86
CA ALA A 21 -8.03 7.77 -8.21
C ALA A 21 -7.92 6.46 -9.00
N PHE A 22 -8.03 6.52 -10.33
CA PHE A 22 -7.86 5.35 -11.19
C PHE A 22 -6.42 4.79 -11.11
N HIS A 23 -5.41 5.65 -11.17
CA HIS A 23 -4.01 5.25 -11.03
C HIS A 23 -3.71 4.67 -9.65
N ALA A 24 -4.21 5.32 -8.59
CA ALA A 24 -4.08 4.82 -7.22
C ALA A 24 -4.68 3.42 -7.07
N LEU A 25 -5.85 3.16 -7.68
CA LEU A 25 -6.47 1.84 -7.67
C LEU A 25 -5.61 0.79 -8.39
N LEU A 26 -5.12 1.10 -9.59
CA LEU A 26 -4.29 0.18 -10.39
C LEU A 26 -3.00 -0.23 -9.67
N GLU A 27 -2.41 0.70 -8.92
CA GLU A 27 -1.14 0.49 -8.21
C GLU A 27 -1.32 -0.01 -6.77
N GLY A 28 -2.56 -0.15 -6.30
CA GLY A 28 -2.89 -0.62 -4.96
C GLY A 28 -2.74 0.42 -3.85
N ALA A 29 -2.69 1.71 -4.19
CA ALA A 29 -2.72 2.84 -3.26
C ALA A 29 -4.14 3.14 -2.73
N VAL A 30 -4.74 2.11 -2.16
CA VAL A 30 -6.11 2.12 -1.61
C VAL A 30 -6.13 1.92 -0.10
N ALA A 31 -5.04 2.29 0.58
CA ALA A 31 -4.92 2.10 2.01
C ALA A 31 -5.91 2.96 2.81
N PRO A 32 -6.35 2.49 3.98
CA PRO A 32 -7.16 3.30 4.89
C PRO A 32 -6.50 4.64 5.20
N ARG A 33 -7.27 5.73 5.11
CA ARG A 33 -6.83 7.08 5.46
C ARG A 33 -6.67 7.21 6.99
N PRO A 34 -5.69 7.98 7.51
CA PRO A 34 -5.67 8.38 8.92
C PRO A 34 -7.01 9.03 9.35
N PRO A 35 -7.55 8.76 10.55
CA PRO A 35 -6.87 8.14 11.70
C PRO A 35 -6.98 6.60 11.76
N ALA A 36 -7.57 5.93 10.76
CA ALA A 36 -7.66 4.47 10.77
C ALA A 36 -6.27 3.83 10.96
N PRO A 37 -6.16 2.67 11.64
CA PRO A 37 -4.88 2.01 11.79
C PRO A 37 -4.34 1.54 10.42
N PRO A 38 -3.01 1.45 10.25
CA PRO A 38 -2.38 1.03 9.00
C PRO A 38 -2.36 -0.50 8.83
N ASP A 39 -3.46 -1.16 9.21
CA ASP A 39 -3.57 -2.61 9.18
C ASP A 39 -4.09 -3.07 7.83
N CYS A 40 -3.62 -4.24 7.38
CA CYS A 40 -4.14 -4.83 6.16
C CYS A 40 -5.60 -5.25 6.38
N PRO A 41 -6.56 -4.79 5.56
CA PRO A 41 -7.99 -5.13 5.74
C PRO A 41 -8.33 -6.60 5.46
N TYR A 42 -7.34 -7.40 5.01
CA TYR A 42 -7.54 -8.81 4.70
C TYR A 42 -6.87 -9.75 5.70
N CYS A 43 -5.74 -9.35 6.29
CA CYS A 43 -4.95 -10.23 7.15
C CYS A 43 -4.57 -9.63 8.50
N ASP A 44 -5.01 -8.39 8.77
CA ASP A 44 -4.85 -7.64 10.02
C ASP A 44 -3.41 -7.38 10.44
N LEU A 45 -2.43 -7.72 9.60
CA LEU A 45 -1.04 -7.40 9.87
C LEU A 45 -0.82 -5.88 9.79
N PRO A 46 -0.12 -5.26 10.76
CA PRO A 46 0.25 -3.86 10.68
C PRO A 46 1.30 -3.65 9.59
N GLN A 47 1.03 -2.68 8.72
CA GLN A 47 1.82 -2.34 7.54
C GLN A 47 2.43 -0.94 7.64
N ASP A 48 3.36 -0.66 6.72
CA ASP A 48 3.97 0.67 6.59
C ASP A 48 3.09 1.53 5.67
N ARG A 49 2.20 2.35 6.26
CA ARG A 49 1.35 3.27 5.50
C ARG A 49 2.12 4.51 5.05
N ARG A 50 2.09 4.81 3.76
CA ARG A 50 2.73 6.00 3.17
C ARG A 50 1.76 6.84 2.36
N HIS A 51 1.95 8.15 2.39
CA HIS A 51 1.29 9.07 1.46
C HIS A 51 1.81 8.82 0.05
N THR A 52 0.96 8.92 -0.96
CA THR A 52 1.38 8.74 -2.36
C THR A 52 1.46 10.08 -3.10
N GLY A 53 1.99 10.06 -4.33
CA GLY A 53 1.87 11.22 -5.22
C GLY A 53 0.42 11.53 -5.64
N TYR A 54 -0.52 10.61 -5.41
CA TYR A 54 -1.94 10.81 -5.70
C TYR A 54 -2.62 11.52 -4.51
N PRO A 55 -3.15 12.74 -4.68
CA PRO A 55 -3.75 13.50 -3.58
C PRO A 55 -4.86 12.71 -2.89
N GLY A 56 -4.77 12.58 -1.57
CA GLY A 56 -5.80 11.88 -0.80
C GLY A 56 -5.79 10.35 -0.93
N HIS A 57 -4.67 9.76 -1.39
CA HIS A 57 -4.45 8.32 -1.45
C HIS A 57 -3.20 7.88 -0.70
N TRP A 58 -3.30 6.73 -0.05
CA TRP A 58 -2.23 6.11 0.73
C TRP A 58 -2.00 4.69 0.24
N ILE A 59 -0.80 4.17 0.49
CA ILE A 59 -0.46 2.78 0.22
C ILE A 59 0.01 2.09 1.51
N LEU A 60 -0.34 0.81 1.66
CA LEU A 60 0.26 -0.09 2.64
C LEU A 60 1.41 -0.84 1.98
N LEU A 61 2.63 -0.58 2.45
CA LEU A 61 3.84 -1.25 1.99
C LEU A 61 4.24 -2.34 2.98
N GLU A 62 4.85 -3.40 2.45
CA GLU A 62 5.40 -4.48 3.28
C GLU A 62 6.49 -3.88 4.21
N PRO A 63 6.36 -4.02 5.54
CA PRO A 63 7.32 -3.47 6.48
C PRO A 63 8.68 -4.16 6.37
N ARG A 64 9.77 -3.40 6.52
CA ARG A 64 11.15 -3.91 6.66
C ARG A 64 11.68 -4.73 5.47
N VAL A 65 10.98 -4.74 4.34
CA VAL A 65 11.42 -5.40 3.11
C VAL A 65 11.90 -4.36 2.09
N LEU A 66 13.09 -4.61 1.53
CA LEU A 66 13.63 -3.88 0.39
C LEU A 66 14.02 -4.92 -0.66
N ILE A 67 13.60 -4.70 -1.90
CA ILE A 67 13.80 -5.65 -3.01
C ILE A 67 14.48 -4.92 -4.15
N PRO A 68 15.43 -5.53 -4.86
CA PRO A 68 15.94 -4.98 -6.11
C PRO A 68 14.79 -4.70 -7.08
N ALA A 69 14.66 -3.46 -7.54
CA ALA A 69 13.49 -3.02 -8.29
C ALA A 69 13.31 -3.79 -9.62
N HIS A 70 14.40 -4.27 -10.21
CA HIS A 70 14.40 -5.07 -11.44
C HIS A 70 13.78 -6.47 -11.26
N THR A 71 13.69 -6.99 -10.03
CA THR A 71 13.02 -8.29 -9.74
C THR A 71 11.55 -8.12 -9.36
N VAL A 72 11.06 -6.88 -9.31
CA VAL A 72 9.68 -6.53 -8.96
C VAL A 72 8.97 -6.16 -10.26
N PRO A 73 7.74 -6.62 -10.48
CA PRO A 73 7.00 -6.27 -11.69
C PRO A 73 6.74 -4.77 -11.77
N PRO A 74 6.55 -4.26 -13.00
CA PRO A 74 6.05 -2.92 -13.23
C PRO A 74 4.85 -2.59 -12.35
N ARG A 75 4.70 -1.31 -12.00
CA ARG A 75 3.58 -0.78 -11.19
C ARG A 75 3.48 -1.33 -9.76
N ARG A 76 4.42 -2.18 -9.32
CA ARG A 76 4.55 -2.64 -7.93
C ARG A 76 5.85 -2.17 -7.29
N ARG A 77 6.61 -1.35 -8.00
CA ARG A 77 7.89 -0.76 -7.57
C ARG A 77 7.60 0.58 -6.91
N TRP A 78 7.73 0.65 -5.59
CA TRP A 78 7.52 1.88 -4.85
C TRP A 78 8.83 2.41 -4.28
N ILE A 79 9.18 3.64 -4.62
CA ILE A 79 10.33 4.36 -4.07
C ILE A 79 9.81 5.35 -3.03
N ILE A 80 10.51 5.45 -1.90
CA ILE A 80 10.22 6.46 -0.89
C ILE A 80 11.13 7.66 -1.16
N THR A 81 10.54 8.81 -1.45
CA THR A 81 11.30 10.05 -1.65
C THR A 81 11.88 10.54 -0.33
N SER A 82 12.80 11.53 -0.38
CA SER A 82 13.31 12.20 0.83
C SER A 82 12.21 12.78 1.71
N ASP A 83 11.10 13.18 1.10
CA ASP A 83 9.93 13.75 1.78
C ASP A 83 9.00 12.68 2.37
N GLY A 84 9.37 11.40 2.27
CA GLY A 84 8.61 10.28 2.79
C GLY A 84 7.39 9.89 1.95
N ILE A 85 7.25 10.46 0.74
CA ILE A 85 6.16 10.15 -0.21
C ILE A 85 6.52 8.88 -0.95
N ALA A 86 5.57 7.96 -1.07
CA ALA A 86 5.68 6.77 -1.89
C ALA A 86 5.34 7.12 -3.35
N MET A 87 6.29 6.88 -4.25
CA MET A 87 6.18 7.12 -5.68
C MET A 87 6.34 5.81 -6.44
N ASN A 88 5.45 5.55 -7.39
CA ASN A 88 5.52 4.38 -8.26
C ASN A 88 6.39 4.68 -9.49
N LEU A 89 7.21 3.71 -9.89
CA LEU A 89 8.01 3.82 -11.13
C LEU A 89 7.26 3.40 -12.39
N TRP A 90 5.98 3.04 -12.28
CA TRP A 90 5.15 2.61 -13.40
C TRP A 90 5.83 1.49 -14.20
N ASP A 91 5.91 1.66 -15.52
CA ASP A 91 6.53 0.75 -16.46
C ASP A 91 7.99 1.13 -16.77
N ALA A 92 8.53 2.16 -16.12
CA ALA A 92 9.91 2.59 -16.34
C ALA A 92 10.91 1.55 -15.79
N GLU A 93 11.96 1.29 -16.55
CA GLU A 93 13.04 0.41 -16.13
C GLU A 93 13.84 1.10 -15.01
N PRO A 94 13.98 0.47 -13.82
CA PRO A 94 14.72 1.04 -12.72
C PRO A 94 16.22 1.13 -13.04
N LEU A 95 16.89 2.15 -12.50
CA LEU A 95 18.34 2.23 -12.56
C LEU A 95 18.98 1.02 -11.88
N THR A 96 20.13 0.57 -12.38
CA THR A 96 20.88 -0.54 -11.79
C THR A 96 21.17 -0.28 -10.31
N GLY A 97 20.90 -1.29 -9.48
CA GLY A 97 21.08 -1.19 -8.02
C GLY A 97 19.94 -0.50 -7.27
N THR A 98 18.89 0.00 -7.95
CA THR A 98 17.72 0.59 -7.28
C THR A 98 17.02 -0.46 -6.41
N LEU A 99 16.79 -0.12 -5.15
CA LEU A 99 15.95 -0.88 -4.23
C LEU A 99 14.58 -0.21 -4.14
N CYS A 100 13.52 -1.02 -4.08
CA CYS A 100 12.16 -0.53 -3.89
C CYS A 100 11.46 -1.23 -2.72
N ARG A 101 10.37 -0.61 -2.29
CA ARG A 101 9.33 -1.18 -1.46
C ARG A 101 8.28 -1.84 -2.35
N ILE A 102 7.50 -2.72 -1.76
CA ILE A 102 6.40 -3.41 -2.43
C ILE A 102 5.08 -3.18 -1.69
N PRO A 103 3.94 -3.16 -2.40
CA PRO A 103 2.63 -3.17 -1.76
C PRO A 103 2.45 -4.43 -0.93
N HIS A 104 1.87 -4.32 0.26
CA HIS A 104 1.57 -5.52 1.05
C HIS A 104 0.59 -6.45 0.33
N SER A 105 -0.30 -5.91 -0.52
CA SER A 105 -1.30 -6.70 -1.26
C SER A 105 -0.71 -7.84 -2.09
N ILE A 106 0.50 -7.70 -2.63
CA ILE A 106 1.15 -8.78 -3.39
C ILE A 106 1.63 -9.94 -2.51
N VAL A 107 2.02 -9.64 -1.27
CA VAL A 107 2.56 -10.59 -0.29
C VAL A 107 1.59 -10.88 0.85
N CYS A 108 0.33 -10.43 0.73
CA CYS A 108 -0.72 -10.68 1.70
C CYS A 108 -1.11 -12.17 1.65
N PRO A 109 -1.05 -12.90 2.78
CA PRO A 109 -1.35 -14.33 2.80
C PRO A 109 -2.82 -14.65 2.51
N GLN A 110 -3.73 -13.67 2.61
CA GLN A 110 -5.18 -13.86 2.45
C GLN A 110 -5.71 -13.44 1.06
N LEU A 111 -4.89 -12.79 0.24
CA LEU A 111 -5.25 -12.47 -1.15
C LEU A 111 -4.76 -13.55 -2.10
N LEU A 112 -5.42 -13.79 -3.23
CA LEU A 112 -4.88 -14.70 -4.25
C LEU A 112 -3.56 -14.13 -4.80
N PRO A 113 -2.50 -14.95 -4.97
CA PRO A 113 -1.26 -14.50 -5.57
C PRO A 113 -1.53 -14.08 -7.02
N GLN A 114 -1.20 -12.84 -7.35
CA GLN A 114 -1.32 -12.34 -8.72
C GLN A 114 -0.18 -12.87 -9.61
N ASP A 115 0.98 -13.15 -9.01
CA ASP A 115 2.17 -13.64 -9.68
C ASP A 115 2.86 -14.71 -8.82
N LEU A 116 3.50 -15.69 -9.45
CA LEU A 116 4.10 -16.87 -8.81
C LEU A 116 5.62 -16.79 -8.65
N TRP A 117 6.19 -15.60 -8.46
CA TRP A 117 7.64 -15.52 -8.23
C TRP A 117 8.03 -16.19 -6.90
N PRO A 118 9.15 -16.93 -6.85
CA PRO A 118 9.58 -17.64 -5.65
C PRO A 118 9.69 -16.75 -4.40
N TRP A 119 10.22 -15.53 -4.55
CA TRP A 119 10.36 -14.59 -3.43
C TRP A 119 9.01 -14.10 -2.90
N VAL A 120 8.00 -13.92 -3.77
CA VAL A 120 6.64 -13.54 -3.36
C VAL A 120 6.04 -14.66 -2.53
N THR A 121 6.14 -15.90 -3.00
CA THR A 121 5.65 -17.08 -2.26
C THR A 121 6.32 -17.19 -0.88
N ALA A 122 7.63 -16.99 -0.80
CA ALA A 122 8.37 -17.01 0.46
C ALA A 122 7.89 -15.92 1.43
N LEU A 123 7.73 -14.67 0.97
CA LEU A 123 7.23 -13.57 1.80
C LEU A 123 5.78 -13.79 2.25
N ARG A 124 4.92 -14.36 1.41
CA ARG A 124 3.55 -14.72 1.79
C ARG A 124 3.54 -15.77 2.92
N HIS A 125 4.42 -16.77 2.84
CA HIS A 125 4.57 -17.75 3.90
C HIS A 125 5.06 -17.10 5.20
N HIS A 126 6.06 -16.22 5.12
CA HIS A 126 6.54 -15.44 6.26
C HIS A 126 5.42 -14.60 6.90
N ASN A 127 4.62 -13.90 6.10
CA ASN A 127 3.49 -13.11 6.57
C ASN A 127 2.40 -13.97 7.22
N LYS A 128 2.14 -15.16 6.68
CA LYS A 128 1.22 -16.12 7.31
C LYS A 128 1.70 -16.49 8.71
N GLN A 129 2.99 -16.79 8.88
CA GLN A 129 3.57 -17.11 10.19
C GLN A 129 3.55 -15.90 11.14
N ARG A 130 3.89 -14.71 10.63
CA ARG A 130 3.83 -13.46 11.42
C ARG A 130 2.42 -13.20 11.93
N ARG A 131 1.39 -13.44 11.09
CA ARG A 131 -0.01 -13.31 11.48
C ARG A 131 -0.36 -14.31 12.59
N GLN A 132 -0.03 -15.59 12.40
CA GLN A 132 -0.27 -16.63 13.42
C GLN A 132 0.33 -16.23 14.77
N ARG A 133 1.60 -15.79 14.79
CA ARG A 133 2.25 -15.34 16.02
C ARG A 133 1.55 -14.18 16.73
N LEU A 134 0.91 -13.26 16.00
CA LEU A 134 0.16 -12.16 16.60
C LEU A 134 -1.17 -12.63 17.22
N PHE A 135 -1.79 -13.66 16.64
CA PHE A 135 -3.01 -14.28 17.18
C PHE A 135 -2.71 -15.27 18.31
N ASP A 136 -1.55 -15.93 18.29
CA ASP A 136 -1.12 -16.91 19.29
C ASP A 136 -0.46 -16.25 20.53
N LEU A 137 -0.47 -14.92 20.63
CA LEU A 137 0.00 -14.24 21.85
C LEU A 137 -0.93 -14.63 23.01
N PRO A 138 -0.41 -15.23 24.10
CA PRO A 138 -1.22 -15.46 25.28
C PRO A 138 -1.75 -14.11 25.77
N HIS A 139 -3.03 -14.05 26.08
CA HIS A 139 -3.59 -12.94 26.82
C HIS A 139 -2.80 -12.86 28.13
N GLU A 140 -1.97 -11.83 28.31
CA GLU A 140 -1.35 -11.61 29.61
C GLU A 140 -2.48 -11.34 30.60
N ASP A 141 -2.89 -12.36 31.34
CA ASP A 141 -3.68 -12.23 32.55
C ASP A 141 -2.83 -11.40 33.53
N LEU A 142 -3.04 -10.08 33.52
CA LEU A 142 -2.49 -9.21 34.55
C LEU A 142 -2.99 -9.75 35.90
N PRO A 143 -2.09 -10.06 36.85
CA PRO A 143 -2.53 -10.52 38.15
C PRO A 143 -3.32 -9.41 38.83
N ASP A 144 -4.57 -9.70 39.20
CA ASP A 144 -5.35 -8.88 40.13
C ASP A 144 -4.54 -8.74 41.42
N THR A 145 -3.92 -7.59 41.62
CA THR A 145 -3.33 -7.22 42.91
C THR A 145 -4.47 -6.97 43.89
N ALA A 146 -4.75 -7.98 44.72
CA ALA A 146 -5.54 -7.87 45.94
C ALA A 146 -4.71 -7.27 47.10
#